data_AF-D4U1W9-F1
#
_entry.id   AF-D4U1W9-F1
#
_cell.length_a   1.000
_cell.length_b   1.000
_cell.length_c   1.000
_cell.angle_alpha   90.00
_cell.angle_beta   90.00
_cell.angle_gamma   90.00
#
_symmetry.space_group_name_H-M   'P 1'
#
loop_
_entity.id
_entity.type
_entity.pdbx_description
1 polymer ?
#
loop_
_entity_poly.entity_id
_entity_poly.type
_entity_poly.pdbx_seq_one_letter_code
_entity_poly.pdbx_strand_id
1 'polypeptide(L)'
;MFPGQDPQQLAVPGRSRGQALGAACRGFGITGLVVFALVIFGTLVYVLIPRGEHGLDLAPIAFIFIAGFFSIPVVVVNIIGLVLGIIALHKTKNPTERGYVARGLLMNAAPLTVVGLVVLLILLIYGFFYLISLF
;
A
#
# COMPACT_ATOMS: atom_id res chain seq x y z
N MET A 1 -39.39 14.46 -13.85
CA MET A 1 -38.37 14.13 -14.86
C MET A 1 -37.12 14.91 -14.49
N PHE A 2 -36.12 14.25 -13.90
CA PHE A 2 -34.86 14.87 -13.49
C PHE A 2 -34.00 15.11 -14.75
N PRO A 3 -33.60 16.34 -15.10
CA PRO A 3 -32.68 16.57 -16.21
C PRO A 3 -31.25 16.50 -15.67
N GLY A 4 -30.45 15.55 -16.14
CA GLY A 4 -29.05 15.47 -15.72
C GLY A 4 -28.30 14.18 -16.07
N GLN A 5 -28.98 13.15 -16.56
CA GLN A 5 -28.29 12.01 -17.17
C GLN A 5 -28.18 12.25 -18.67
N ASP A 6 -27.07 12.88 -19.09
CA ASP A 6 -26.64 12.86 -20.48
C ASP A 6 -26.33 11.41 -20.88
N PRO A 7 -27.12 10.79 -21.78
CA PRO A 7 -26.92 9.40 -22.21
C PRO A 7 -25.64 9.21 -23.03
N GLN A 8 -24.91 10.30 -23.33
CA GLN A 8 -23.71 10.28 -24.17
C GLN A 8 -22.40 10.04 -23.41
N GLN A 9 -22.39 9.97 -22.07
CA GLN A 9 -21.18 9.58 -21.33
C GLN A 9 -20.80 8.10 -21.50
N LEU A 10 -21.65 7.27 -22.09
CA LEU A 10 -21.48 5.81 -22.13
C LEU A 10 -20.62 5.28 -23.30
N ALA A 11 -20.24 6.08 -24.30
CA ALA A 11 -19.77 5.53 -25.58
C ALA A 11 -18.44 6.09 -26.13
N VAL A 12 -17.49 6.47 -25.26
CA VAL A 12 -16.08 6.60 -25.68
C VAL A 12 -15.30 5.41 -25.11
N PRO A 13 -14.87 4.43 -25.93
CA PRO A 13 -14.25 3.18 -25.48
C PRO A 13 -12.99 3.34 -24.61
N GLY A 14 -12.37 4.54 -24.61
CA GLY A 14 -11.24 4.88 -23.74
C GLY A 14 -11.61 5.61 -22.44
N ARG A 15 -12.76 6.32 -22.38
CA ARG A 15 -13.17 7.14 -21.23
C ARG A 15 -13.77 6.30 -20.10
N SER A 16 -14.64 5.33 -20.44
CA SER A 16 -15.22 4.42 -19.44
C SER A 16 -14.17 3.50 -18.82
N ARG A 17 -13.18 3.06 -19.62
CA ARG A 17 -12.09 2.19 -19.17
C ARG A 17 -11.13 2.91 -18.22
N GLY A 18 -10.80 4.18 -18.48
CA GLY A 18 -9.98 5.00 -17.57
C GLY A 18 -10.67 5.25 -16.22
N GLN A 19 -11.97 5.51 -16.23
CA GLN A 19 -12.77 5.67 -15.01
C GLN A 19 -12.89 4.35 -14.22
N ALA A 20 -13.14 3.22 -14.88
CA ALA A 20 -13.20 1.91 -14.24
C ALA A 20 -11.86 1.51 -13.59
N LEU A 21 -10.74 1.75 -14.28
CA LEU A 21 -9.40 1.50 -13.74
C LEU A 21 -9.06 2.44 -12.57
N GLY A 22 -9.50 3.71 -12.64
CA GLY A 22 -9.36 4.68 -11.55
C GLY A 22 -10.14 4.28 -10.29
N ALA A 23 -11.35 3.74 -10.47
CA ALA A 23 -12.16 3.18 -9.38
C ALA A 23 -11.50 1.93 -8.77
N ALA A 24 -10.99 1.02 -9.60
CA ALA A 24 -10.27 -0.16 -9.14
C ALA A 24 -9.00 0.21 -8.36
N CYS A 25 -8.20 1.17 -8.86
CA CYS A 25 -7.03 1.71 -8.16
C CYS A 25 -7.39 2.21 -6.75
N ARG A 26 -8.47 2.98 -6.61
CA ARG A 26 -8.95 3.40 -5.28
C ARG A 26 -9.37 2.22 -4.41
N GLY A 27 -10.10 1.26 -4.98
CA GLY A 27 -10.55 0.07 -4.24
C GLY A 27 -9.36 -0.68 -3.65
N PHE A 28 -8.34 -0.97 -4.47
CA PHE A 28 -7.09 -1.57 -4.02
C PHE A 28 -6.35 -0.70 -3.00
N GLY A 29 -6.35 0.62 -3.16
CA GLY A 29 -5.73 1.53 -2.19
C GLY A 29 -6.42 1.53 -0.83
N ILE A 30 -7.75 1.47 -0.80
CA ILE A 30 -8.53 1.37 0.43
C ILE A 30 -8.30 0.01 1.09
N THR A 31 -8.42 -1.09 0.35
CA THR A 31 -8.15 -2.44 0.86
C THR A 31 -6.71 -2.53 1.38
N GLY A 32 -5.74 -2.01 0.63
CA GLY A 32 -4.35 -1.96 1.01
C GLY A 32 -4.08 -1.18 2.28
N LEU A 33 -4.70 -0.01 2.45
CA LEU A 33 -4.61 0.78 3.69
C LEU A 33 -5.26 0.06 4.88
N VAL A 34 -6.40 -0.61 4.69
CA VAL A 34 -7.06 -1.38 5.75
C VAL A 34 -6.18 -2.55 6.19
N VAL A 35 -5.66 -3.33 5.25
CA VAL A 35 -4.75 -4.43 5.56
C VAL A 35 -3.51 -3.87 6.26
N PHE A 36 -2.91 -2.80 5.73
CA PHE A 36 -1.76 -2.15 6.34
C PHE A 36 -2.01 -1.70 7.79
N ALA A 37 -3.15 -1.07 8.07
CA ALA A 37 -3.52 -0.67 9.42
C ALA A 37 -3.68 -1.87 10.36
N LEU A 38 -4.28 -2.97 9.89
CA LEU A 38 -4.39 -4.21 10.68
C LEU A 38 -3.02 -4.81 11.01
N VAL A 39 -2.08 -4.79 10.06
CA VAL A 39 -0.71 -5.28 10.30
C VAL A 39 0.00 -4.41 11.34
N ILE A 40 -0.06 -3.08 11.21
CA ILE A 40 0.55 -2.15 12.15
C ILE A 40 -0.05 -2.33 13.55
N PHE A 41 -1.38 -2.39 13.65
CA PHE A 41 -2.07 -2.56 14.92
C PHE A 41 -1.78 -3.91 15.56
N GLY A 42 -1.83 -5.01 14.80
CA GLY A 42 -1.48 -6.35 15.29
C GLY A 42 -0.04 -6.42 15.77
N THR A 43 0.88 -5.76 15.07
CA THR A 43 2.29 -5.66 15.47
C THR A 43 2.46 -4.83 16.74
N LEU A 44 1.77 -3.70 16.87
CA LEU A 44 1.77 -2.87 18.08
C LEU A 44 1.26 -3.64 19.29
N VAL A 45 0.10 -4.30 19.16
CA VAL A 45 -0.46 -5.16 20.21
C VAL A 45 0.51 -6.26 20.59
N TYR A 46 1.12 -6.93 19.61
CA TYR A 46 2.11 -7.98 19.85
C TYR A 46 3.33 -7.48 20.65
N VAL A 47 3.82 -6.28 20.37
CA VAL A 47 4.97 -5.67 21.06
C VAL A 47 4.60 -5.15 22.45
N LEU A 48 3.37 -4.66 22.64
CA LEU A 48 2.92 -4.10 23.93
C LEU A 48 2.59 -5.17 24.98
N ILE A 49 2.39 -6.43 24.60
CA ILE A 49 2.13 -7.51 25.55
C ILE A 49 3.44 -7.85 26.28
N PRO A 50 3.53 -7.66 27.61
CA PRO A 50 4.74 -7.92 28.38
C PRO A 50 5.13 -9.39 28.27
N ARG A 51 6.35 -9.64 27.81
CA ARG A 51 6.94 -10.99 27.70
C ARG A 51 7.69 -11.30 28.99
N GLY A 52 7.41 -12.46 29.58
CA GLY A 52 8.26 -13.02 30.64
C GLY A 52 9.65 -13.38 30.12
N GLU A 53 10.59 -13.68 31.01
CA GLU A 53 12.04 -13.80 30.71
C GLU A 53 12.38 -14.76 29.54
N HIS A 54 11.56 -15.78 29.29
CA HIS A 54 11.76 -16.75 28.20
C HIS A 54 11.12 -16.35 26.86
N GLY A 55 10.28 -15.31 26.85
CA GLY A 55 9.59 -14.82 25.65
C GLY A 55 10.38 -13.80 24.84
N LEU A 56 11.50 -13.31 25.37
CA LEU A 56 12.39 -12.31 24.77
C LEU A 56 13.33 -12.91 23.72
N ASP A 57 13.83 -14.12 23.91
CA ASP A 57 14.74 -14.78 22.95
C ASP A 57 14.04 -15.11 21.61
N LEU A 58 12.75 -15.43 21.66
CA LEU A 58 11.95 -15.71 20.46
C LEU A 58 11.26 -14.47 19.87
N ALA A 59 11.22 -13.36 20.61
CA ALA A 59 10.51 -12.15 20.20
C ALA A 59 11.00 -11.56 18.85
N PRO A 60 12.32 -11.48 18.57
CA PRO A 60 12.83 -10.97 17.29
C PRO A 60 12.43 -11.85 16.12
N ILE A 61 12.55 -13.18 16.27
CA ILE A 61 12.25 -14.15 15.21
C ILE A 61 10.75 -14.15 14.90
N ALA A 62 9.91 -14.21 15.94
CA ALA A 62 8.46 -14.17 15.77
C ALA A 62 7.98 -12.83 15.21
N PHE A 63 8.63 -11.71 15.53
CA PHE A 63 8.35 -10.41 14.91
C PHE A 63 8.66 -10.43 13.40
N ILE A 64 9.82 -10.94 13.00
CA ILE A 64 10.20 -11.02 11.57
C ILE A 64 9.21 -11.90 10.80
N PHE A 65 8.80 -13.04 11.37
CA PHE A 65 7.82 -13.92 10.74
C PHE A 65 6.45 -13.27 10.63
N ILE A 66 5.93 -12.68 11.70
CA ILE A 66 4.59 -12.05 11.70
C ILE A 66 4.61 -10.78 10.83
N ALA A 67 5.48 -9.81 11.12
CA ALA A 67 5.54 -8.56 10.37
C ALA A 67 5.89 -8.81 8.90
N GLY A 68 6.85 -9.70 8.62
CA GLY A 68 7.23 -10.09 7.26
C GLY A 68 6.10 -10.75 6.50
N PHE A 69 5.51 -11.82 7.04
CA PHE A 69 4.43 -12.56 6.37
C PHE A 69 3.19 -11.68 6.12
N PHE A 70 2.79 -10.88 7.11
CA PHE A 70 1.63 -10.00 6.97
C PHE A 70 1.90 -8.77 6.08
N SER A 71 3.16 -8.37 5.87
CA SER A 71 3.50 -7.30 4.93
C SER A 71 3.35 -7.71 3.45
N ILE A 72 3.51 -9.00 3.13
CA ILE A 72 3.41 -9.51 1.74
C ILE A 72 2.06 -9.17 1.09
N PRO A 73 0.89 -9.48 1.68
CA PRO A 73 -0.39 -9.13 1.05
C PRO A 73 -0.58 -7.63 0.89
N VAL A 74 -0.08 -6.80 1.82
CA VAL A 74 -0.08 -5.33 1.70
C VAL A 74 0.70 -4.90 0.47
N VAL A 75 1.92 -5.40 0.31
CA VAL A 75 2.77 -5.05 -0.84
C VAL A 75 2.09 -5.44 -2.15
N VAL A 76 1.52 -6.66 -2.22
CA VAL A 76 0.87 -7.16 -3.43
C VAL A 76 -0.34 -6.30 -3.83
N VAL A 77 -1.30 -6.08 -2.92
CA VAL A 77 -2.53 -5.34 -3.26
C VAL A 77 -2.24 -3.88 -3.62
N ASN A 78 -1.26 -3.26 -2.96
CA ASN A 78 -0.86 -1.89 -3.23
C ASN A 78 -0.07 -1.76 -4.54
N ILE A 79 0.77 -2.73 -4.92
CA ILE A 79 1.42 -2.73 -6.24
C ILE A 79 0.37 -2.83 -7.35
N ILE A 80 -0.61 -3.72 -7.20
CA ILE A 80 -1.70 -3.88 -8.18
C ILE A 80 -2.47 -2.56 -8.33
N GLY A 81 -2.88 -1.95 -7.22
CA GLY A 81 -3.57 -0.66 -7.24
C GLY A 81 -2.73 0.47 -7.84
N LEU A 82 -1.42 0.49 -7.56
CA LEU A 82 -0.48 1.47 -8.13
C LEU A 82 -0.38 1.31 -9.66
N VAL A 83 -0.19 0.09 -10.16
CA VAL A 83 -0.10 -0.19 -11.61
C VAL A 83 -1.40 0.20 -12.32
N LEU A 84 -2.56 -0.18 -11.77
CA LEU A 84 -3.87 0.20 -12.30
C LEU A 84 -4.06 1.71 -12.29
N GLY A 85 -3.60 2.40 -11.24
CA GLY A 85 -3.65 3.85 -11.13
C GLY A 85 -2.79 4.57 -12.16
N ILE A 86 -1.57 4.08 -12.45
CA ILE A 86 -0.69 4.65 -13.48
C ILE A 86 -1.34 4.49 -14.87
N ILE A 87 -1.86 3.29 -15.17
CA ILE A 87 -2.54 3.02 -16.44
C ILE A 87 -3.78 3.92 -16.58
N ALA A 88 -4.57 4.07 -15.52
CA ALA A 88 -5.72 4.98 -15.50
C ALA A 88 -5.28 6.43 -15.74
N LEU A 89 -4.21 6.89 -15.07
CA LEU A 89 -3.72 8.26 -15.17
C LEU A 89 -3.30 8.63 -16.61
N HIS A 90 -2.66 7.70 -17.33
CA HIS A 90 -2.30 7.88 -18.73
C HIS A 90 -3.50 7.90 -19.68
N LYS A 91 -4.64 7.30 -19.30
CA LYS A 91 -5.88 7.30 -20.09
C LYS A 91 -6.79 8.50 -19.79
N THR A 92 -6.59 9.19 -18.67
CA THR A 92 -7.44 10.30 -18.23
C THR A 92 -6.96 11.63 -18.81
N LYS A 93 -7.78 12.24 -19.67
CA LYS A 93 -7.48 13.55 -20.28
C LYS A 93 -8.00 14.74 -19.47
N ASN A 94 -9.01 14.54 -18.62
CA ASN A 94 -9.60 15.61 -17.83
C ASN A 94 -8.80 15.87 -16.54
N PRO A 95 -8.51 17.14 -16.19
CA PRO A 95 -7.72 17.48 -15.00
C PRO A 95 -8.41 17.06 -13.70
N THR A 96 -9.74 17.20 -13.60
CA THR A 96 -10.52 16.83 -12.41
C THR A 96 -10.52 15.31 -12.17
N GLU A 97 -10.74 14.51 -13.20
CA GLU A 97 -10.68 13.04 -13.12
C GLU A 97 -9.23 12.58 -12.83
N ARG A 98 -8.24 13.29 -13.38
CA ARG A 98 -6.82 13.01 -13.13
C ARG A 98 -6.45 13.21 -11.66
N GLY A 99 -6.98 14.26 -11.00
CA GLY A 99 -6.83 14.45 -9.56
C GLY A 99 -7.48 13.33 -8.74
N TYR A 100 -8.64 12.84 -9.17
CA TYR A 100 -9.31 11.70 -8.54
C TYR A 100 -8.49 10.41 -8.63
N VAL A 101 -7.90 10.11 -9.79
CA VAL A 101 -7.02 8.96 -10.01
C VAL A 101 -5.70 9.10 -9.24
N ALA A 102 -5.09 10.29 -9.26
CA ALA A 102 -3.86 10.58 -8.52
C ALA A 102 -4.03 10.36 -7.01
N ARG A 103 -5.20 10.68 -6.45
CA ARG A 103 -5.50 10.40 -5.04
C ARG A 103 -5.57 8.90 -4.74
N GLY A 104 -6.16 8.11 -5.63
CA GLY A 104 -6.14 6.64 -5.54
C GLY A 104 -4.71 6.10 -5.64
N LEU A 105 -3.88 6.70 -6.50
CA LEU A 105 -2.47 6.35 -6.63
C LEU A 105 -1.70 6.59 -5.33
N LEU A 106 -1.91 7.75 -4.70
CA LEU A 106 -1.31 8.09 -3.41
C LEU A 106 -1.72 7.13 -2.28
N MET A 107 -2.97 6.67 -2.27
CA MET A 107 -3.46 5.68 -1.30
C MET A 107 -2.72 4.34 -1.42
N ASN A 108 -2.31 3.96 -2.63
CA ASN A 108 -1.52 2.75 -2.87
C ASN A 108 -0.02 2.98 -2.62
N ALA A 109 0.51 4.13 -3.04
CA ALA A 109 1.91 4.48 -2.89
C ALA A 109 2.31 4.64 -1.41
N ALA A 110 1.44 5.19 -0.56
CA ALA A 110 1.77 5.47 0.83
C ALA A 110 2.19 4.21 1.63
N PRO A 111 1.43 3.10 1.65
CA PRO A 111 1.88 1.88 2.33
C PRO A 111 3.17 1.30 1.74
N LEU A 112 3.35 1.35 0.41
CA LEU A 112 4.58 0.88 -0.24
C LEU A 112 5.80 1.71 0.16
N THR A 113 5.65 3.03 0.25
CA THR A 113 6.71 3.92 0.73
C THR A 113 7.09 3.58 2.17
N VAL A 114 6.10 3.37 3.05
CA VAL A 114 6.40 3.01 4.44
C VAL A 114 7.13 1.67 4.53
N VAL A 115 6.64 0.63 3.83
CA VAL A 115 7.33 -0.67 3.78
C VAL A 115 8.75 -0.53 3.24
N GLY A 116 8.93 0.22 2.14
CA GLY A 116 10.24 0.48 1.54
C GLY A 116 11.20 1.20 2.49
N LEU A 117 10.73 2.22 3.22
CA LEU A 117 11.53 2.93 4.21
C LEU A 117 11.95 2.03 5.38
N VAL A 118 11.05 1.16 5.86
CA VAL A 118 11.37 0.20 6.93
C VAL A 118 12.42 -0.78 6.46
N VAL A 119 12.27 -1.36 5.26
CA VAL A 119 13.26 -2.28 4.69
C VAL A 119 14.61 -1.59 4.49
N LEU A 120 14.61 -0.36 3.95
CA LEU A 120 15.83 0.42 3.77
C LEU A 120 16.53 0.69 5.11
N LEU A 121 15.78 1.07 6.14
CA LEU A 121 16.32 1.30 7.47
C LEU A 121 16.95 0.03 8.07
N ILE A 122 16.28 -1.12 7.93
CA ILE A 122 16.82 -2.42 8.38
C ILE A 122 18.14 -2.74 7.66
N LEU A 123 18.19 -2.54 6.34
CA LEU A 123 19.40 -2.76 5.55
C LEU A 123 20.54 -1.83 5.94
N LEU A 124 20.25 -0.55 6.20
CA LEU A 124 21.25 0.43 6.64
C LEU A 124 21.81 0.07 8.02
N ILE A 125 20.94 -0.32 8.97
CA ILE A 125 21.34 -0.74 10.31
C ILE A 125 22.21 -2.00 10.21
N TYR A 126 21.75 -3.02 9.47
CA TYR A 126 22.48 -4.27 9.30
C TYR A 126 23.84 -4.05 8.62
N GLY A 127 23.86 -3.27 7.52
CA GLY A 127 25.09 -2.93 6.82
C GLY A 127 26.08 -2.14 7.67
N PHE A 128 25.58 -1.21 8.50
CA PHE A 128 26.40 -0.45 9.45
C PHE A 128 27.04 -1.35 10.50
N PHE A 129 26.27 -2.23 11.14
CA PHE A 129 26.82 -3.18 12.11
C PHE A 129 27.77 -4.18 11.47
N TYR A 130 27.48 -4.64 10.25
CA TYR A 130 28.37 -5.50 9.48
C TYR A 130 29.71 -4.81 9.20
N LEU A 131 29.69 -3.54 8.79
CA LEU A 131 30.91 -2.75 8.60
C LEU A 131 31.70 -2.59 9.90
N ILE A 132 31.04 -2.28 11.04
CA ILE A 132 31.73 -2.20 12.34
C ILE A 132 32.37 -3.53 12.70
N SER A 133 31.71 -4.66 12.45
CA SER A 133 32.23 -6.00 12.80
C SER A 133 33.46 -6.42 11.99
N LEU A 134 33.79 -5.68 10.92
CA LEU A 134 34.90 -5.94 10.01
C LEU A 134 36.20 -5.22 10.43
N PHE A 135 36.11 -4.25 11.37
CA PHE A 135 37.24 -3.49 11.91
C PHE A 135 37.51 -3.88 13.37
#